data_AF-A0A928NUU2-F1
#
_entry.id   AF-A0A928NUU2-F1
#
_cell.length_a   1.000
_cell.length_b   1.000
_cell.length_c   1.000
_cell.angle_alpha   90.00
_cell.angle_beta   90.00
_cell.angle_gamma   90.00
#
_symmetry.space_group_name_H-M   'P 1'
#
loop_
_entity.id
_entity.type
_entity.pdbx_description
1 polymer ?
#
loop_
_entity_poly.entity_id
_entity_poly.type
_entity_poly.pdbx_seq_one_letter_code
_entity_poly.pdbx_strand_id
1 'polypeptide(L)'
;MSENQEIVTIEETEPVAEEVVNEPAAEEVNQSPGENEALRAEVERLRGEVTRLSAWQERTRSEMEEFCSLFPSVSLASLPPEVREQVDAGVPLPAAYALFEKRETYRAAAGKKSADSAWRGMNETAGGDYYSPAEVKGMSQKEVHKNYKKIIESMKHWK
;
A
#
# COMPACT_ATOMS: atom_id res chain seq x y z
N MET A 1 -93.65 19.71 -8.46
CA MET A 1 -93.07 18.36 -8.34
C MET A 1 -92.98 18.11 -6.84
N SER A 2 -94.01 17.50 -6.25
CA SER A 2 -94.12 16.04 -6.04
C SER A 2 -92.99 15.54 -5.14
N GLU A 3 -93.15 14.85 -4.02
CA GLU A 3 -94.28 14.22 -3.31
C GLU A 3 -93.73 13.83 -1.91
N ASN A 4 -94.61 13.81 -0.91
CA ASN A 4 -94.72 12.90 0.25
C ASN A 4 -93.45 12.46 1.01
N GLN A 5 -93.25 12.90 2.26
CA GLN A 5 -93.67 12.20 3.50
C GLN A 5 -93.22 10.74 3.60
N GLU A 6 -92.38 10.42 4.59
CA GLU A 6 -92.71 9.44 5.63
C GLU A 6 -91.70 9.48 6.79
N ILE A 7 -92.23 9.65 8.00
CA ILE A 7 -91.55 9.42 9.28
C ILE A 7 -91.91 7.99 9.68
N VAL A 8 -90.93 7.12 9.92
CA VAL A 8 -91.15 5.89 10.69
C VAL A 8 -89.99 5.67 11.65
N THR A 9 -90.30 5.85 12.93
CA THR A 9 -89.54 5.44 14.10
C THR A 9 -89.64 3.92 14.27
N ILE A 10 -88.50 3.23 14.52
CA ILE A 10 -88.44 1.88 15.08
C ILE A 10 -87.18 1.87 15.96
N GLU A 11 -87.32 2.16 17.26
CA GLU A 11 -87.45 1.20 18.38
C GLU A 11 -86.20 0.35 18.67
N GLU A 12 -85.84 0.38 19.95
CA GLU A 12 -84.72 -0.26 20.64
C GLU A 12 -84.57 -1.75 20.36
N THR A 13 -83.32 -2.19 20.23
CA THR A 13 -82.87 -3.50 20.71
C THR A 13 -81.49 -3.37 21.37
N GLU A 14 -81.45 -3.49 22.70
CA GLU A 14 -80.20 -3.74 23.45
C GLU A 14 -79.78 -5.25 23.35
N PRO A 15 -78.70 -5.72 24.01
CA PRO A 15 -77.49 -6.19 23.36
C PRO A 15 -77.35 -7.73 23.43
N VAL A 16 -76.99 -8.37 22.32
CA VAL A 16 -76.73 -9.82 22.32
C VAL A 16 -75.24 -10.09 22.45
N ALA A 17 -74.95 -10.95 23.41
CA ALA A 17 -73.66 -11.40 23.92
C ALA A 17 -72.66 -11.91 22.88
N GLU A 18 -71.39 -11.71 23.23
CA GLU A 18 -70.19 -12.51 22.93
C GLU A 18 -70.33 -13.61 21.88
N GLU A 19 -69.70 -13.38 20.73
CA GLU A 19 -68.96 -14.45 20.07
C GLU A 19 -67.51 -13.98 19.93
N VAL A 20 -66.67 -14.45 20.87
CA VAL A 20 -65.22 -14.40 20.76
C VAL A 20 -64.86 -15.21 19.52
N VAL A 21 -64.79 -14.53 18.38
CA VAL A 21 -64.23 -15.09 17.16
C VAL A 21 -62.74 -15.25 17.43
N ASN A 22 -62.42 -16.47 17.84
CA ASN A 22 -61.09 -17.00 18.08
C ASN A 22 -60.22 -16.71 16.83
N GLU A 23 -59.27 -15.79 16.96
CA GLU A 23 -58.25 -15.53 15.95
C GLU A 23 -57.48 -16.82 15.64
N PRO A 24 -57.38 -17.28 14.38
CA PRO A 24 -56.29 -18.14 13.98
C PRO A 24 -55.16 -17.26 13.44
N ALA A 25 -54.70 -16.28 14.21
CA ALA A 25 -53.62 -15.36 13.81
C ALA A 25 -52.26 -15.70 14.45
N ALA A 26 -52.15 -16.87 15.10
CA ALA A 26 -50.98 -17.20 15.93
C ALA A 26 -50.15 -18.41 15.45
N GLU A 27 -50.42 -19.01 14.28
CA GLU A 27 -49.72 -20.23 13.85
C GLU A 27 -48.78 -20.09 12.64
N GLU A 28 -48.75 -18.93 11.95
CA GLU A 28 -47.70 -18.67 10.94
C GLU A 28 -46.53 -17.81 11.44
N VAL A 29 -46.60 -17.24 12.64
CA VAL A 29 -45.48 -16.45 13.24
C VAL A 29 -44.37 -17.35 13.80
N ASN A 30 -44.59 -18.67 13.81
CA ASN A 30 -43.73 -19.65 14.46
C ASN A 30 -43.07 -20.63 13.48
N GLN A 31 -42.75 -20.17 12.26
CA GLN A 31 -41.77 -20.84 11.39
C GLN A 31 -40.37 -20.58 11.99
N SER A 32 -40.13 -21.39 13.00
CA SER A 32 -38.95 -21.60 13.84
C SER A 32 -38.23 -20.35 14.41
N PRO A 33 -38.33 -20.07 15.72
CA PRO A 33 -37.46 -19.12 16.41
C PRO A 33 -35.95 -19.39 16.18
N GLY A 34 -35.58 -20.64 15.86
CA GLY A 34 -34.23 -21.01 15.47
C GLY A 34 -33.77 -20.44 14.11
N GLU A 35 -34.63 -20.40 13.08
CA GLU A 35 -34.30 -19.73 11.81
C GLU A 35 -34.19 -18.22 12.00
N ASN A 36 -35.05 -17.62 12.82
CA ASN A 36 -34.95 -16.19 13.15
C ASN A 36 -33.67 -15.85 13.92
N GLU A 37 -33.25 -16.71 14.86
CA GLU A 37 -31.99 -16.56 15.57
C GLU A 37 -30.78 -16.74 14.64
N ALA A 38 -30.82 -17.73 13.75
CA ALA A 38 -29.79 -17.95 12.74
C ALA A 38 -29.66 -16.76 11.77
N LEU A 39 -30.80 -16.21 11.31
CA LEU A 39 -30.83 -15.02 10.46
C LEU A 39 -30.27 -13.79 11.20
N ARG A 40 -30.58 -13.61 12.48
CA ARG A 40 -30.02 -12.52 13.30
C ARG A 40 -28.51 -12.66 13.46
N ALA A 41 -28.02 -13.87 13.72
CA ALA A 41 -26.58 -14.15 13.80
C ALA A 41 -25.87 -13.87 12.47
N GLU A 42 -26.47 -14.23 11.35
CA GLU A 42 -25.93 -13.96 10.02
C GLU A 42 -25.94 -12.47 9.68
N VAL A 43 -26.99 -11.74 10.05
CA VAL A 43 -27.03 -10.27 9.92
C VAL A 43 -25.91 -9.62 10.72
N GLU A 44 -25.66 -10.07 11.95
CA GLU A 44 -24.58 -9.54 12.77
C GLU A 44 -23.20 -9.86 12.17
N ARG A 45 -23.02 -11.08 11.65
CA ARG A 45 -21.80 -11.48 10.93
C ARG A 45 -21.56 -10.59 9.71
N LEU A 46 -22.58 -10.36 8.90
CA LEU A 46 -22.51 -9.51 7.70
C LEU A 46 -22.24 -8.04 8.07
N ARG A 47 -22.86 -7.53 9.15
CA ARG A 47 -22.57 -6.17 9.65
C ARG A 47 -21.12 -6.03 10.11
N GLY A 48 -20.58 -7.03 10.81
CA GLY A 48 -19.17 -7.09 11.16
C GLY A 48 -18.28 -7.07 9.92
N GLU A 49 -18.64 -7.84 8.89
CA GLU A 49 -17.90 -7.88 7.64
C GLU A 49 -17.95 -6.56 6.87
N VAL A 50 -19.11 -5.90 6.81
CA VAL A 50 -19.25 -4.56 6.22
C VAL A 50 -18.38 -3.54 6.96
N THR A 51 -18.35 -3.59 8.29
CA THR A 51 -17.52 -2.71 9.11
C THR A 51 -16.03 -2.95 8.86
N ARG A 52 -15.63 -4.22 8.72
CA ARG A 52 -14.24 -4.60 8.42
C ARG A 52 -13.82 -4.08 7.04
N LEU A 53 -14.67 -4.28 6.02
CA LEU A 53 -14.40 -3.84 4.66
C LEU A 53 -14.42 -2.32 4.52
N SER A 54 -15.32 -1.63 5.21
CA SER A 54 -15.35 -0.16 5.19
C SER A 54 -14.11 0.43 5.86
N ALA A 55 -13.67 -0.12 6.99
CA ALA A 55 -12.43 0.30 7.64
C ALA A 55 -11.19 0.05 6.77
N TRP A 56 -11.15 -1.08 6.05
CA TRP A 56 -10.08 -1.37 5.08
C TRP A 56 -10.11 -0.38 3.91
N GLN A 57 -11.29 -0.13 3.34
CA GLN A 57 -11.46 0.81 2.23
C GLN A 57 -11.04 2.24 2.63
N GLU A 58 -11.42 2.69 3.82
CA GLU A 58 -11.06 4.02 4.31
C GLU A 58 -9.55 4.14 4.53
N ARG A 59 -8.91 3.10 5.08
CA ARG A 59 -7.45 3.05 5.18
C ARG A 59 -6.79 3.16 3.81
N THR A 60 -7.20 2.33 2.86
CA THR A 60 -6.64 2.35 1.49
C THR A 60 -6.86 3.70 0.82
N ARG A 61 -8.04 4.32 1.00
CA ARG A 61 -8.32 5.66 0.50
C ARG A 61 -7.35 6.69 1.08
N SER A 62 -7.17 6.68 2.40
CA SER A 62 -6.24 7.58 3.09
C SER A 62 -4.80 7.39 2.60
N GLU A 63 -4.35 6.15 2.42
CA GLU A 63 -3.02 5.84 1.87
C GLU A 63 -2.85 6.35 0.42
N MET A 64 -3.89 6.24 -0.42
CA MET A 64 -3.87 6.81 -1.78
C MET A 64 -3.80 8.34 -1.76
N GLU A 65 -4.55 8.99 -0.88
CA GLU A 65 -4.55 10.45 -0.74
C GLU A 65 -3.19 10.96 -0.25
N GLU A 66 -2.62 10.29 0.76
CA GLU A 66 -1.26 10.55 1.24
C GLU A 66 -0.23 10.37 0.12
N PHE A 67 -0.34 9.30 -0.68
CA PHE A 67 0.55 9.08 -1.82
C PHE A 67 0.48 10.22 -2.83
N CYS A 68 -0.72 10.62 -3.24
CA CYS A 68 -0.91 11.74 -4.17
C CYS A 68 -0.37 13.07 -3.63
N SER A 69 -0.46 13.27 -2.31
CA SER A 69 0.09 14.45 -1.63
C SER A 69 1.62 14.46 -1.60
N LEU A 70 2.24 13.32 -1.27
CA LEU A 70 3.70 13.19 -1.18
C LEU A 70 4.37 13.12 -2.55
N PHE A 71 3.72 12.49 -3.54
CA PHE A 71 4.27 12.22 -4.86
C PHE A 71 3.35 12.70 -5.99
N PRO A 72 3.06 14.01 -6.08
CA PRO A 72 2.07 14.55 -7.03
C PRO A 72 2.47 14.37 -8.50
N SER A 73 3.76 14.18 -8.79
CA SER A 73 4.28 13.95 -10.15
C SER A 73 4.18 12.49 -10.61
N VAL A 74 3.82 11.56 -9.72
CA VAL A 74 3.85 10.13 -10.00
C VAL A 74 2.44 9.63 -10.26
N SER A 75 2.22 9.09 -11.46
CA SER A 75 0.95 8.45 -11.79
C SER A 75 0.88 7.05 -11.22
N LEU A 76 -0.26 6.69 -10.63
CA LEU A 76 -0.55 5.34 -10.10
C LEU A 76 -0.44 4.25 -11.19
N ALA A 77 -0.70 4.61 -12.46
CA ALA A 77 -0.58 3.68 -13.59
C ALA A 77 0.88 3.36 -13.95
N SER A 78 1.83 4.24 -13.61
CA SER A 78 3.25 4.10 -13.91
C SER A 78 4.07 3.57 -12.73
N LEU A 79 3.42 2.97 -11.72
CA LEU A 79 4.11 2.44 -10.56
C LEU A 79 5.02 1.26 -10.94
N PRO A 80 6.30 1.27 -10.49
CA PRO A 80 7.20 0.14 -10.68
C PRO A 80 6.63 -1.16 -10.10
N PRO A 81 6.92 -2.32 -10.71
CA PRO A 81 6.42 -3.61 -10.23
C PRO A 81 6.89 -3.93 -8.80
N GLU A 82 8.08 -3.50 -8.40
CA GLU A 82 8.61 -3.72 -7.04
C GLU A 82 7.85 -2.92 -5.96
N VAL A 83 7.23 -1.81 -6.34
CA VAL A 83 6.37 -1.05 -5.42
C VAL A 83 5.05 -1.78 -5.26
N ARG A 84 4.50 -2.31 -6.35
CA ARG A 84 3.25 -3.09 -6.34
C ARG A 84 3.38 -4.35 -5.49
N GLU A 85 4.48 -5.08 -5.64
CA GLU A 85 4.77 -6.28 -4.83
C GLU A 85 4.82 -5.97 -3.32
N GLN A 86 5.42 -4.84 -2.94
CA GLN A 86 5.45 -4.42 -1.53
C GLN A 86 4.06 -4.05 -1.00
N VAL A 87 3.23 -3.42 -1.83
CA VAL A 87 1.84 -3.13 -1.48
C VAL A 87 1.03 -4.42 -1.32
N ASP A 88 1.22 -5.40 -2.20
CA ASP A 88 0.60 -6.73 -2.09
C ASP A 88 1.07 -7.48 -0.82
N ALA A 89 2.30 -7.21 -0.37
CA ALA A 89 2.83 -7.70 0.90
C ALA A 89 2.31 -6.94 2.14
N GLY A 90 1.46 -5.92 1.97
CA GLY A 90 0.84 -5.16 3.04
C GLY A 90 1.61 -3.91 3.49
N VAL A 91 2.61 -3.46 2.72
CA VAL A 91 3.28 -2.17 2.97
C VAL A 91 2.44 -1.03 2.41
N PRO A 92 2.18 0.06 3.16
CA PRO A 92 1.46 1.21 2.63
C PRO A 92 2.12 1.78 1.38
N LEU A 93 1.31 2.14 0.37
CA LEU A 93 1.78 2.64 -0.92
C LEU A 93 2.80 3.81 -0.81
N PRO A 94 2.59 4.83 0.03
CA PRO A 94 3.56 5.91 0.21
C PRO A 94 4.93 5.41 0.69
N ALA A 95 4.94 4.47 1.63
CA ALA A 95 6.17 3.92 2.19
C ALA A 95 6.92 3.06 1.17
N ALA A 96 6.20 2.20 0.44
CA ALA A 96 6.78 1.35 -0.59
C ALA A 96 7.46 2.17 -1.70
N TYR A 97 6.81 3.26 -2.15
CA TYR A 97 7.38 4.13 -3.18
C TYR A 97 8.58 4.94 -2.66
N ALA A 98 8.51 5.49 -1.44
CA ALA A 98 9.63 6.20 -0.84
C ALA A 98 10.90 5.33 -0.71
N LEU A 99 10.73 4.05 -0.35
CA LEU A 99 11.84 3.09 -0.31
C LEU A 99 12.41 2.81 -1.69
N PHE A 100 11.55 2.69 -2.70
CA PHE A 100 11.97 2.53 -4.09
C PHE A 100 12.79 3.72 -4.58
N GLU A 101 12.29 4.94 -4.40
CA GLU A 101 12.99 6.16 -4.82
C GLU A 101 14.36 6.26 -4.14
N LYS A 102 14.40 6.05 -2.82
CA LYS A 102 15.64 6.04 -2.05
C LYS A 102 16.62 4.99 -2.58
N ARG A 103 16.17 3.79 -2.92
CA ARG A 103 17.01 2.74 -3.51
C ARG A 103 17.58 3.15 -4.87
N GLU A 104 16.77 3.78 -5.73
CA GLU A 104 17.22 4.28 -7.03
C GLU A 104 18.28 5.37 -6.90
N THR A 105 18.11 6.30 -5.95
CA THR A 105 19.14 7.33 -5.70
C THR A 105 20.48 6.70 -5.28
N TYR A 106 20.45 5.66 -4.44
CA TYR A 106 21.67 4.95 -4.06
C TYR A 106 22.30 4.17 -5.22
N ARG A 107 21.51 3.52 -6.07
CA ARG A 107 22.03 2.86 -7.28
C ARG A 107 22.68 3.85 -8.23
N ALA A 108 22.04 4.99 -8.48
CA ALA A 108 22.59 6.05 -9.31
C ALA A 108 23.90 6.61 -8.72
N ALA A 109 23.96 6.81 -7.40
CA ALA A 109 25.17 7.27 -6.72
C ALA A 109 26.30 6.21 -6.72
N ALA A 110 25.97 4.92 -6.56
CA ALA A 110 26.93 3.83 -6.63
C ALA A 110 27.49 3.65 -8.05
N GLY A 111 26.66 3.78 -9.08
CA GLY A 111 27.10 3.77 -10.47
C GLY A 111 28.10 4.90 -10.78
N LYS A 112 27.86 6.11 -10.26
CA LYS A 112 28.79 7.24 -10.40
C LYS A 112 30.14 6.97 -9.71
N LYS A 113 30.13 6.50 -8.46
CA LYS A 113 31.37 6.16 -7.74
C LYS A 113 32.14 5.02 -8.43
N SER A 114 31.45 4.04 -8.99
CA SER A 114 32.06 2.96 -9.75
C SER A 114 32.67 3.46 -11.05
N ALA A 115 31.99 4.34 -11.80
CA ALA A 115 32.54 4.98 -12.98
C ALA A 115 33.77 5.84 -12.64
N ASP A 116 33.69 6.69 -11.61
CA ASP A 116 34.82 7.53 -11.17
C ASP A 116 36.01 6.69 -10.67
N SER A 117 35.73 5.55 -10.02
CA SER A 117 36.76 4.59 -9.59
C SER A 117 37.32 3.76 -10.75
N ALA A 118 36.52 3.44 -11.77
CA ALA A 118 36.96 2.76 -12.98
C ALA A 118 37.90 3.68 -13.80
N TRP A 119 37.58 4.97 -13.89
CA TRP A 119 38.46 5.97 -14.51
C TRP A 119 39.75 6.23 -13.71
N ARG A 120 39.70 6.18 -12.36
CA ARG A 120 40.93 6.25 -11.53
C ARG A 120 41.76 4.97 -11.58
N GLY A 121 41.13 3.80 -11.54
CA GLY A 121 41.78 2.50 -11.59
C GLY A 121 42.53 2.29 -12.91
N MET A 122 42.00 2.78 -14.04
CA MET A 122 42.69 2.70 -15.32
C MET A 122 44.02 3.49 -15.37
N ASN A 123 44.26 4.42 -14.43
CA ASN A 123 45.50 5.19 -14.33
C ASN A 123 46.40 4.74 -13.15
N GLU A 124 45.92 3.84 -12.29
CA GLU A 124 46.65 3.36 -11.10
C GLU A 124 46.97 1.85 -11.15
N THR A 125 46.32 1.05 -11.99
CA THR A 125 46.53 -0.42 -12.08
C THR A 125 47.56 -0.83 -13.14
N ALA A 126 48.61 -0.03 -13.33
CA ALA A 126 49.79 -0.43 -14.11
C ALA A 126 51.11 -0.39 -13.32
N GLY A 127 51.07 -0.09 -12.02
CA GLY A 127 52.29 -0.01 -11.21
C GLY A 127 52.24 -0.99 -10.06
N GLY A 128 52.98 -2.10 -10.17
CA GLY A 128 53.31 -2.97 -9.04
C GLY A 128 53.78 -2.16 -7.81
N ASP A 129 53.73 -2.79 -6.64
CA ASP A 129 53.93 -2.11 -5.36
C ASP A 129 55.25 -1.31 -5.26
N TYR A 130 56.26 -1.69 -6.05
CA TYR A 130 57.53 -0.97 -6.13
C TYR A 130 58.06 -0.89 -7.57
N TYR A 131 58.70 0.22 -7.90
CA TYR A 131 59.40 0.43 -9.16
C TYR A 131 60.78 -0.23 -9.12
N SER A 132 61.19 -0.88 -10.21
CA SER A 132 62.56 -1.39 -10.35
C SER A 132 63.56 -0.30 -10.77
N PRO A 133 64.87 -0.45 -10.53
CA PRO A 133 65.88 0.53 -10.97
C PRO A 133 65.86 0.79 -12.48
N ALA A 134 65.62 -0.25 -13.28
CA ALA A 134 65.55 -0.16 -14.74
C ALA A 134 64.31 0.64 -15.20
N GLU A 135 63.20 0.49 -14.48
CA GLU A 135 61.94 1.15 -14.75
C GLU A 135 62.02 2.65 -14.43
N VAL A 136 62.59 3.01 -13.27
CA VAL A 136 62.80 4.43 -12.91
C VAL A 136 63.74 5.14 -13.90
N LYS A 137 64.75 4.43 -14.42
CA LYS A 137 65.68 4.96 -15.41
C LYS A 137 65.02 5.21 -16.78
N GLY A 138 63.96 4.48 -17.10
CA GLY A 138 63.18 4.65 -18.34
C GLY A 138 62.06 5.70 -18.24
N MET A 139 61.76 6.21 -17.04
CA MET A 139 60.67 7.17 -16.84
C MET A 139 61.04 8.57 -17.33
N SER A 140 60.05 9.29 -17.86
CA SER A 140 60.20 10.71 -18.15
C SER A 140 60.30 11.54 -16.86
N GLN A 141 60.92 12.72 -16.94
CA GLN A 141 61.05 13.63 -15.80
C GLN A 141 59.70 14.00 -15.16
N LYS A 142 58.64 14.08 -15.97
CA LYS A 142 57.27 14.37 -15.51
C LYS A 142 56.68 13.20 -14.72
N GLU A 143 56.96 11.97 -15.15
CA GLU A 143 56.51 10.75 -14.46
C GLU A 143 57.30 10.52 -13.16
N VAL A 144 58.60 10.78 -13.17
CA VAL A 144 59.44 10.74 -11.96
C VAL A 144 58.91 11.73 -10.92
N HIS A 145 58.53 12.94 -11.31
CA HIS A 145 57.99 13.93 -10.39
C HIS A 145 56.63 13.51 -9.83
N LYS A 146 55.75 12.95 -10.66
CA LYS A 146 54.42 12.47 -10.25
C LYS A 146 54.51 11.28 -9.28
N ASN A 147 55.47 10.38 -9.49
CA ASN A 147 55.62 9.14 -8.73
C ASN A 147 56.75 9.19 -7.69
N TYR A 148 57.31 10.38 -7.43
CA TYR A 148 58.53 10.57 -6.63
C TYR A 148 58.50 9.86 -5.27
N LYS A 149 57.40 9.98 -4.52
CA LYS A 149 57.27 9.34 -3.20
C LYS A 149 57.36 7.81 -3.28
N LYS A 150 56.68 7.21 -4.26
CA LYS A 150 56.67 5.76 -4.47
C LYS A 150 58.03 5.26 -4.99
N ILE A 151 58.72 6.04 -5.81
CA ILE A 151 60.09 5.74 -6.27
C ILE A 151 61.07 5.71 -5.09
N ILE A 152 61.02 6.71 -4.21
CA ILE A 152 61.86 6.75 -2.99
C ILE A 152 61.57 5.57 -2.07
N GLU A 153 60.32 5.18 -1.94
CA GLU A 153 59.93 4.00 -1.17
C GLU A 153 60.45 2.70 -1.82
N SER A 154 60.38 2.61 -3.15
CA SER A 154 60.93 1.50 -3.93
C SER A 154 62.45 1.37 -3.79
N MET A 155 63.17 2.49 -3.74
CA MET A 155 64.64 2.52 -3.54
C MET A 155 65.07 1.84 -2.24
N LYS A 156 64.24 1.82 -1.20
CA LYS A 156 64.54 1.13 0.06
C LYS A 156 64.53 -0.39 -0.05
N HIS A 157 63.89 -0.91 -1.11
CA HIS A 157 63.75 -2.34 -1.36
C HIS A 157 64.65 -2.85 -2.49
N TRP A 158 65.46 -1.98 -3.09
CA TRP A 158 66.49 -2.38 -4.04
C TRP A 158 67.64 -3.02 -3.26
N LYS A 159 67.98 -4.26 -3.59
CA LYS A 159 69.15 -4.99 -3.08
C LYS A 159 70.29 -4.94 -4.07
#